data_AF-A0A2H0XW35-F1
#
_entry.id   AF-A0A2H0XW35-F1
#
_cell.length_a   1.000
_cell.length_b   1.000
_cell.length_c   1.000
_cell.angle_alpha   90.00
_cell.angle_beta   90.00
_cell.angle_gamma   90.00
#
_symmetry.space_group_name_H-M   'P 1'
#
loop_
_entity.id
_entity.type
_entity.pdbx_description
1 polymer ?
#
loop_
_entity_poly.entity_id
_entity_poly.type
_entity_poly.pdbx_seq_one_letter_code
_entity_poly.pdbx_strand_id
1 'polypeptide(L)'
;MGRRIKKFTFKSAHQFSTVTGYLQRKVHRRYSFSSARPQIVDFDSSVRGVYGSPEGAARGFNPKCRGQKSYHPLLAFFTKTKECLHTWYRPGNTYTGNGAAEFFKECVLRLPGSDFSWLFRADSGFFQNDLLSAIEEYQASYLVKVKLRNLNHLLSKQTWQSIPSLTNTEYCEFEHQCQGWTAPRKFVGIRILKEIITEGCLFPQYIYDYHCFVTNLEEAPLEIYHLYKDRAECENWIEAVKNQIGAGKSTTIRILLSLIKPTMGEFSFFGQDFRKTDRNVYAKIGALVEKPDFYLFLSARRNLQMLAGLSGGVPAKRIDEVLEIVKLADRADDRVKSYSHGMKQRLGIAQSILNHPEIIILDEPTNGLDPEGIKEIRELILRLAGDFGITIFLSSHLLHEIEQTCSHVAIIDTGKLVVQGNVHDLLRKTDFYITEVQVNNPQRAASLLEKETWIQKVTLGNDVLKIQIPAENRPRLTRFLVENEFAVSSIIPRTSLEDYYLTLLNRDVK
;
A
#
# COMPACT_ATOMS: atom_id res chain seq x y z
N MET A 1 -24.59 3.91 -22.92
CA MET A 1 -23.11 3.79 -23.00
C MET A 1 -22.64 2.38 -23.41
N GLY A 2 -23.51 1.50 -23.91
CA GLY A 2 -23.11 0.17 -24.43
C GLY A 2 -22.43 0.16 -25.80
N ARG A 3 -22.08 1.32 -26.38
CA ARG A 3 -21.41 1.42 -27.70
C ARG A 3 -19.93 1.79 -27.64
N ARG A 4 -19.41 2.34 -26.52
CA ARG A 4 -17.98 2.67 -26.38
C ARG A 4 -17.16 1.55 -25.70
N ILE A 5 -17.79 0.75 -24.82
CA ILE A 5 -17.18 -0.50 -24.31
C ILE A 5 -17.02 -1.53 -25.44
N LYS A 6 -17.91 -1.53 -26.44
CA LYS A 6 -17.74 -2.29 -27.69
C LYS A 6 -16.50 -1.91 -28.52
N LYS A 7 -15.83 -0.78 -28.21
CA LYS A 7 -14.54 -0.39 -28.83
C LYS A 7 -13.32 -0.87 -28.06
N PHE A 8 -13.47 -1.38 -26.83
CA PHE A 8 -12.44 -2.19 -26.17
C PHE A 8 -12.54 -3.61 -26.70
N THR A 9 -12.06 -3.79 -27.92
CA THR A 9 -11.88 -5.10 -28.53
C THR A 9 -10.59 -5.72 -27.99
N PHE A 10 -10.40 -7.03 -28.17
CA PHE A 10 -9.13 -7.71 -27.87
C PHE A 10 -7.91 -6.97 -28.47
N LYS A 11 -8.12 -6.35 -29.65
CA LYS A 11 -7.14 -5.51 -30.35
C LYS A 11 -6.73 -4.26 -29.57
N SER A 12 -7.69 -3.59 -28.91
CA SER A 12 -7.47 -2.37 -28.12
C SER A 12 -6.71 -2.67 -26.81
N ALA A 13 -7.04 -3.81 -26.17
CA ALA A 13 -6.32 -4.31 -25.00
C ALA A 13 -4.87 -4.73 -25.34
N HIS A 14 -4.67 -5.35 -26.51
CA HIS A 14 -3.34 -5.71 -27.00
C HIS A 14 -2.47 -4.48 -27.37
N GLN A 15 -3.08 -3.43 -27.91
CA GLN A 15 -2.40 -2.15 -28.15
C GLN A 15 -1.94 -1.49 -26.83
N PHE A 16 -2.80 -1.50 -25.80
CA PHE A 16 -2.44 -1.00 -24.47
C PHE A 16 -1.31 -1.82 -23.83
N SER A 17 -1.40 -3.14 -23.89
CA SER A 17 -0.35 -4.07 -23.44
C SER A 17 0.99 -3.85 -24.17
N THR A 18 0.93 -3.51 -25.46
CA THR A 18 2.12 -3.20 -26.27
C THR A 18 2.77 -1.88 -25.82
N VAL A 19 1.96 -0.86 -25.48
CA VAL A 19 2.45 0.44 -24.98
C VAL A 19 3.04 0.31 -23.58
N THR A 20 2.39 -0.41 -22.66
CA THR A 20 2.94 -0.68 -21.32
C THR A 20 4.23 -1.48 -21.41
N GLY A 21 4.28 -2.51 -22.26
CA GLY A 21 5.49 -3.30 -22.50
C GLY A 21 6.62 -2.51 -23.17
N TYR A 22 6.32 -1.49 -24.00
CA TYR A 22 7.33 -0.58 -24.54
C TYR A 22 7.92 0.34 -23.45
N LEU A 23 7.07 0.91 -22.59
CA LEU A 23 7.49 1.79 -21.50
C LEU A 23 8.31 1.05 -20.44
N GLN A 24 7.87 -0.15 -20.03
CA GLN A 24 8.60 -1.03 -19.10
C GLN A 24 10.00 -1.34 -19.64
N ARG A 25 10.12 -1.76 -20.91
CA ARG A 25 11.42 -2.00 -21.56
C ARG A 25 12.34 -0.78 -21.56
N LYS A 26 11.80 0.44 -21.65
CA LYS A 26 12.59 1.68 -21.61
C LYS A 26 13.07 2.02 -20.20
N VAL A 27 12.28 1.73 -19.17
CA VAL A 27 12.68 1.83 -17.76
C VAL A 27 13.76 0.80 -17.45
N HIS A 28 13.56 -0.45 -17.86
CA HIS A 28 14.53 -1.53 -17.68
C HIS A 28 15.88 -1.21 -18.32
N ARG A 29 15.92 -0.68 -19.56
CA ARG A 29 17.18 -0.26 -20.22
C ARG A 29 18.00 0.81 -19.48
N ARG A 30 17.39 1.59 -18.57
CA ARG A 30 18.09 2.62 -17.79
C ARG A 30 18.79 2.09 -16.55
N TYR A 31 18.40 0.91 -16.07
CA TYR A 31 19.07 0.27 -14.95
C TYR A 31 20.20 -0.62 -15.48
N SER A 32 21.42 -0.41 -14.98
CA SER A 32 22.51 -1.38 -15.19
C SER A 32 22.12 -2.66 -14.44
N PHE A 33 21.62 -3.63 -15.19
CA PHE A 33 21.43 -4.97 -14.69
C PHE A 33 22.80 -5.65 -14.70
N SER A 34 23.34 -5.90 -13.52
CA SER A 34 24.50 -6.77 -13.38
C SER A 34 24.05 -8.19 -13.71
N SER A 35 24.75 -8.84 -14.64
CA SER A 35 24.57 -10.26 -14.96
C SER A 35 25.08 -11.20 -13.85
N ALA A 36 25.73 -10.66 -12.81
CA ALA A 36 26.34 -11.45 -11.75
C ALA A 36 25.36 -11.92 -10.65
N ARG A 37 24.13 -11.38 -10.59
CA ARG A 37 23.11 -11.80 -9.59
C ARG A 37 21.72 -11.91 -10.20
N PRO A 38 20.93 -12.93 -9.82
CA PRO A 38 19.58 -13.11 -10.33
C PRO A 38 18.68 -11.95 -9.96
N GLN A 39 17.85 -11.54 -10.91
CA GLN A 39 16.86 -10.49 -10.74
C GLN A 39 15.61 -11.07 -10.06
N ILE A 40 15.13 -10.39 -9.01
CA ILE A 40 14.11 -10.95 -8.11
C ILE A 40 12.72 -10.44 -8.43
N VAL A 41 11.79 -11.38 -8.63
CA VAL A 41 10.35 -11.11 -8.75
C VAL A 41 9.62 -11.72 -7.55
N ASP A 42 8.89 -10.90 -6.82
CA ASP A 42 8.09 -11.33 -5.68
C ASP A 42 6.65 -11.54 -6.10
N PHE A 43 6.14 -12.76 -5.87
CA PHE A 43 4.74 -13.08 -6.00
C PHE A 43 4.04 -13.00 -4.66
N ASP A 44 2.85 -12.39 -4.67
CA ASP A 44 2.02 -12.26 -3.49
C ASP A 44 0.54 -12.46 -3.80
N SER A 45 -0.18 -12.98 -2.82
CA SER A 45 -1.61 -13.25 -2.93
C SER A 45 -2.36 -12.53 -1.81
N SER A 46 -3.60 -12.12 -2.08
CA SER A 46 -4.44 -11.48 -1.06
C SER A 46 -5.88 -11.92 -1.23
N VAL A 47 -6.70 -11.71 -0.19
CA VAL A 47 -8.13 -11.98 -0.18
C VAL A 47 -8.86 -10.68 0.11
N ARG A 48 -9.82 -10.33 -0.75
CA ARG A 48 -10.60 -9.10 -0.61
C ARG A 48 -12.08 -9.38 -0.62
N GLY A 49 -12.71 -9.19 0.53
CA GLY A 49 -14.15 -9.12 0.61
C GLY A 49 -14.68 -7.99 -0.27
N VAL A 50 -15.77 -8.25 -0.97
CA VAL A 50 -16.50 -7.24 -1.73
C VAL A 50 -17.94 -7.17 -1.24
N TYR A 51 -18.54 -6.00 -1.41
CA TYR A 51 -19.95 -5.75 -1.12
C TYR A 51 -20.73 -5.56 -2.43
N GLY A 52 -21.99 -6.00 -2.47
CA GLY A 52 -22.83 -5.98 -3.67
C GLY A 52 -22.62 -7.17 -4.62
N SER A 53 -22.91 -6.96 -5.91
CA SER A 53 -22.80 -7.98 -6.97
C SER A 53 -21.78 -7.62 -8.07
N PRO A 54 -20.52 -7.36 -7.72
CA PRO A 54 -19.48 -7.09 -8.72
C PRO A 54 -19.21 -8.34 -9.59
N GLU A 55 -18.99 -8.11 -10.88
CA GLU A 55 -18.85 -9.14 -11.90
C GLU A 55 -17.61 -10.01 -11.67
N GLY A 56 -17.78 -11.33 -11.57
CA GLY A 56 -16.68 -12.27 -11.30
C GLY A 56 -16.31 -12.45 -9.82
N ALA A 57 -16.93 -11.72 -8.88
CA ALA A 57 -16.73 -11.99 -7.45
C ALA A 57 -17.58 -13.18 -6.98
N ALA A 58 -16.96 -14.09 -6.22
CA ALA A 58 -17.60 -15.32 -5.77
C ALA A 58 -17.37 -15.55 -4.27
N ARG A 59 -18.26 -16.33 -3.63
CA ARG A 59 -18.12 -16.71 -2.22
C ARG A 59 -17.11 -17.84 -2.10
N GLY A 60 -16.14 -17.68 -1.21
CA GLY A 60 -15.18 -18.74 -0.91
C GLY A 60 -14.33 -18.41 0.31
N PHE A 61 -13.06 -18.82 0.29
CA PHE A 61 -12.19 -18.69 1.45
C PHE A 61 -11.89 -17.21 1.76
N ASN A 62 -12.43 -16.70 2.87
CA ASN A 62 -12.11 -15.38 3.39
C ASN A 62 -11.79 -15.49 4.90
N PRO A 63 -10.55 -15.18 5.32
CA PRO A 63 -10.13 -15.34 6.72
C PRO A 63 -10.81 -14.34 7.66
N LYS A 64 -11.25 -13.18 7.15
CA LYS A 64 -11.89 -12.13 7.95
C LYS A 64 -13.42 -12.28 7.98
N CYS A 65 -14.04 -12.63 6.85
CA CYS A 65 -15.50 -12.68 6.71
C CYS A 65 -15.95 -13.94 5.94
N ARG A 66 -16.14 -15.07 6.62
CA ARG A 66 -16.57 -16.33 6.01
C ARG A 66 -17.90 -16.16 5.25
N GLY A 67 -17.96 -16.62 3.99
CA GLY A 67 -19.16 -16.57 3.16
C GLY A 67 -19.41 -15.24 2.43
N GLN A 68 -18.57 -14.22 2.64
CA GLN A 68 -18.61 -12.98 1.84
C GLN A 68 -18.09 -13.26 0.42
N LYS A 69 -18.70 -12.62 -0.59
CA LYS A 69 -18.11 -12.60 -1.95
C LYS A 69 -16.74 -11.92 -1.87
N SER A 70 -15.78 -12.41 -2.63
CA SER A 70 -14.44 -11.83 -2.64
C SER A 70 -13.78 -11.93 -4.01
N TYR A 71 -12.71 -11.15 -4.19
CA TYR A 71 -11.67 -11.43 -5.17
C TYR A 71 -10.39 -11.85 -4.46
N HIS A 72 -9.63 -12.74 -5.08
CA HIS A 72 -8.31 -13.19 -4.63
C HIS A 72 -7.23 -12.66 -5.57
N PRO A 73 -6.80 -11.40 -5.43
CA PRO A 73 -5.79 -10.84 -6.30
C PRO A 73 -4.45 -11.58 -6.20
N LEU A 74 -3.81 -11.75 -7.35
CA LEU A 74 -2.41 -12.14 -7.51
C LEU A 74 -1.62 -10.92 -7.95
N LEU A 75 -0.44 -10.75 -7.36
CA LEU A 75 0.44 -9.63 -7.64
C LEU A 75 1.85 -10.14 -7.91
N ALA A 76 2.52 -9.52 -8.87
CA ALA A 76 3.93 -9.75 -9.17
C ALA A 76 4.68 -8.42 -9.10
N PHE A 77 5.72 -8.37 -8.29
CA PHE A 77 6.52 -7.18 -8.08
C PHE A 77 7.95 -7.41 -8.50
N PHE A 78 8.51 -6.47 -9.26
CA PHE A 78 9.93 -6.50 -9.55
C PHE A 78 10.69 -5.73 -8.47
N THR A 79 11.48 -6.46 -7.68
CA THR A 79 12.03 -5.98 -6.40
C THR A 79 12.98 -4.80 -6.60
N LYS A 80 13.82 -4.84 -7.64
CA LYS A 80 14.86 -3.83 -7.89
C LYS A 80 14.29 -2.45 -8.22
N THR A 81 13.20 -2.40 -8.98
CA THR A 81 12.55 -1.14 -9.40
C THR A 81 11.32 -0.80 -8.55
N LYS A 82 10.92 -1.71 -7.66
CA LYS A 82 9.70 -1.61 -6.83
C LYS A 82 8.43 -1.42 -7.66
N GLU A 83 8.41 -1.95 -8.88
CA GLU A 83 7.24 -1.85 -9.77
C GLU A 83 6.33 -3.07 -9.64
N CYS A 84 5.02 -2.84 -9.75
CA CYS A 84 4.06 -3.92 -9.94
C CYS A 84 4.14 -4.36 -11.41
N LEU A 85 4.75 -5.52 -11.66
CA LEU A 85 4.96 -6.08 -12.99
C LEU A 85 3.64 -6.54 -13.60
N HIS A 86 2.81 -7.21 -12.81
CA HIS A 86 1.53 -7.77 -13.26
C HIS A 86 0.55 -7.99 -12.10
N THR A 87 -0.75 -7.98 -12.42
CA THR A 87 -1.82 -8.24 -11.44
C THR A 87 -2.94 -9.05 -12.07
N TRP A 88 -3.53 -9.98 -11.30
CA TRP A 88 -4.73 -10.72 -11.68
C TRP A 88 -5.80 -10.66 -10.59
N TYR A 89 -7.07 -10.58 -10.98
CA TYR A 89 -8.19 -10.73 -10.06
C TYR A 89 -8.83 -12.11 -10.26
N ARG A 90 -8.77 -12.95 -9.24
CA ARG A 90 -9.45 -14.25 -9.26
C ARG A 90 -10.76 -14.18 -8.48
N PRO A 91 -11.80 -14.92 -8.87
CA PRO A 91 -13.01 -15.07 -8.06
C PRO A 91 -12.70 -15.66 -6.67
N GLY A 92 -13.41 -15.22 -5.63
CA GLY A 92 -13.18 -15.66 -4.24
C GLY A 92 -13.44 -17.14 -3.94
N ASN A 93 -14.12 -17.86 -4.84
CA ASN A 93 -14.26 -19.33 -4.78
C ASN A 93 -13.04 -20.07 -5.35
N THR A 94 -12.02 -19.35 -5.84
CA THR A 94 -10.81 -19.92 -6.44
C THR A 94 -9.85 -20.36 -5.34
N TYR A 95 -9.39 -21.62 -5.41
CA TYR A 95 -8.37 -22.13 -4.48
C TYR A 95 -7.07 -21.34 -4.61
N THR A 96 -6.35 -21.15 -3.49
CA THR A 96 -5.27 -20.15 -3.33
C THR A 96 -4.21 -20.13 -4.44
N GLY A 97 -3.93 -21.25 -5.12
CA GLY A 97 -2.98 -21.28 -6.24
C GLY A 97 -3.56 -21.63 -7.62
N ASN A 98 -4.88 -21.79 -7.79
CA ASN A 98 -5.47 -21.91 -9.13
C ASN A 98 -5.15 -20.63 -9.93
N GLY A 99 -4.60 -20.79 -11.13
CA GLY A 99 -4.16 -19.68 -11.98
C GLY A 99 -2.74 -19.18 -11.70
N ALA A 100 -2.01 -19.72 -10.72
CA ALA A 100 -0.67 -19.22 -10.41
C ALA A 100 0.34 -19.49 -11.54
N ALA A 101 0.25 -20.65 -12.20
CA ALA A 101 1.12 -21.01 -13.32
C ALA A 101 0.86 -20.14 -14.56
N GLU A 102 -0.41 -19.89 -14.90
CA GLU A 102 -0.80 -19.00 -15.99
C GLU A 102 -0.39 -17.55 -15.69
N PHE A 103 -0.59 -17.11 -14.45
CA PHE A 103 -0.14 -15.80 -13.98
C PHE A 103 1.38 -15.66 -14.13
N PHE A 104 2.15 -16.68 -13.77
CA PHE A 104 3.60 -16.72 -13.96
C PHE A 104 3.98 -16.62 -15.45
N LYS A 105 3.39 -17.45 -16.32
CA LYS A 105 3.65 -17.41 -17.78
C LYS A 105 3.39 -16.02 -18.35
N GLU A 106 2.32 -15.36 -17.90
CA GLU A 106 2.02 -13.98 -18.24
C GLU A 106 3.03 -12.97 -17.68
N CYS A 107 3.53 -13.17 -16.46
CA CYS A 107 4.56 -12.31 -15.87
C CYS A 107 5.87 -12.38 -16.66
N VAL A 108 6.29 -13.60 -17.02
CA VAL A 108 7.52 -13.85 -17.78
C VAL A 108 7.53 -13.12 -19.12
N LEU A 109 6.40 -13.09 -19.83
CA LEU A 109 6.27 -12.34 -21.09
C LEU A 109 6.48 -10.82 -20.95
N ARG A 110 6.41 -10.30 -19.72
CA ARG A 110 6.61 -8.88 -19.39
C ARG A 110 8.01 -8.58 -18.86
N LEU A 111 8.82 -9.61 -18.58
CA LEU A 111 10.18 -9.44 -18.10
C LEU A 111 11.12 -8.99 -19.24
N PRO A 112 12.16 -8.19 -18.94
CA PRO A 112 13.21 -7.88 -19.90
C PRO A 112 13.95 -9.16 -20.33
N GLY A 113 14.56 -9.13 -21.52
CA GLY A 113 14.99 -10.31 -22.29
C GLY A 113 15.83 -11.39 -21.59
N SER A 114 16.07 -12.49 -22.31
CA SER A 114 16.66 -13.76 -21.84
C SER A 114 18.08 -13.70 -21.26
N ASP A 115 18.72 -12.53 -21.24
CA ASP A 115 20.12 -12.37 -20.79
C ASP A 115 20.25 -12.29 -19.25
N PHE A 116 19.13 -12.40 -18.52
CA PHE A 116 19.08 -12.33 -17.06
C PHE A 116 18.67 -13.66 -16.45
N SER A 117 19.34 -14.04 -15.37
CA SER A 117 18.84 -15.06 -14.45
C SER A 117 17.73 -14.46 -13.59
N TRP A 118 16.64 -15.20 -13.41
CA TRP A 118 15.46 -14.77 -12.67
C TRP A 118 15.26 -15.63 -11.42
N LEU A 119 14.98 -14.97 -10.29
CA LEU A 119 14.57 -15.61 -9.05
C LEU A 119 13.13 -15.20 -8.70
N PHE A 120 12.24 -16.18 -8.61
CA PHE A 120 10.84 -15.98 -8.22
C PHE A 120 10.66 -16.35 -6.74
N ARG A 121 10.40 -15.37 -5.88
CA ARG A 121 10.07 -15.63 -4.46
C ARG A 121 8.57 -15.54 -4.24
N ALA A 122 8.02 -16.41 -3.38
CA ALA A 122 6.59 -16.40 -3.12
C ALA A 122 6.19 -16.86 -1.72
N ASP A 123 5.01 -16.45 -1.29
CA ASP A 123 4.40 -16.93 -0.05
C ASP A 123 3.83 -18.37 -0.19
N SER A 124 3.31 -18.90 0.92
CA SER A 124 2.74 -20.25 0.95
C SER A 124 1.47 -20.46 0.13
N GLY A 125 0.85 -19.39 -0.38
CA GLY A 125 -0.26 -19.45 -1.33
C GLY A 125 0.16 -19.97 -2.71
N PHE A 126 1.44 -19.84 -3.05
CA PHE A 126 2.05 -20.27 -4.31
C PHE A 126 2.76 -21.63 -4.21
N PHE A 127 2.70 -22.31 -3.07
CA PHE A 127 3.25 -23.66 -2.89
C PHE A 127 2.41 -24.71 -3.64
N GLN A 128 2.59 -24.80 -4.95
CA GLN A 128 1.84 -25.69 -5.85
C GLN A 128 2.70 -26.25 -6.98
N ASN A 129 2.43 -27.50 -7.37
CA ASN A 129 3.18 -28.20 -8.40
C ASN A 129 3.23 -27.43 -9.72
N ASP A 130 2.08 -27.01 -10.24
CA ASP A 130 1.97 -26.46 -11.59
C ASP A 130 2.77 -25.16 -11.76
N LEU A 131 2.86 -24.34 -10.70
CA LEU A 131 3.69 -23.15 -10.70
C LEU A 131 5.18 -23.53 -10.67
N LEU A 132 5.59 -24.40 -9.75
CA LEU A 132 6.99 -24.79 -9.61
C LEU A 132 7.50 -25.45 -10.90
N SER A 133 6.72 -26.35 -11.48
CA SER A 133 7.02 -26.97 -12.77
C SER A 133 7.11 -25.94 -13.90
N ALA A 134 6.22 -24.93 -13.94
CA ALA A 134 6.30 -23.88 -14.95
C ALA A 134 7.56 -23.01 -14.80
N ILE A 135 8.01 -22.74 -13.56
CA ILE A 135 9.26 -22.01 -13.31
C ILE A 135 10.48 -22.85 -13.73
N GLU A 136 10.47 -24.14 -13.43
CA GLU A 136 11.50 -25.12 -13.82
C GLU A 136 11.60 -25.26 -15.34
N GLU A 137 10.46 -25.35 -16.03
CA GLU A 137 10.38 -25.37 -17.51
C GLU A 137 10.98 -24.09 -18.12
N TYR A 138 10.85 -22.95 -17.44
CA TYR A 138 11.46 -21.69 -17.85
C TYR A 138 12.94 -21.56 -17.46
N GLN A 139 13.53 -22.59 -16.83
CA GLN A 139 14.91 -22.60 -16.34
C GLN A 139 15.24 -21.45 -15.38
N ALA A 140 14.25 -21.01 -14.59
CA ALA A 140 14.43 -19.96 -13.60
C ALA A 140 14.56 -20.52 -12.18
N SER A 141 15.13 -19.72 -11.29
CA SER A 141 15.24 -20.04 -9.88
C SER A 141 13.95 -19.68 -9.13
N TYR A 142 13.61 -20.43 -8.09
CA TYR A 142 12.48 -20.11 -7.23
C TYR A 142 12.78 -20.32 -5.75
N LEU A 143 12.09 -19.57 -4.90
CA LEU A 143 12.13 -19.71 -3.46
C LEU A 143 10.73 -19.49 -2.88
N VAL A 144 10.04 -20.58 -2.55
CA VAL A 144 8.63 -20.53 -2.14
C VAL A 144 8.48 -21.04 -0.71
N LYS A 145 7.82 -20.26 0.13
CA LYS A 145 7.51 -20.69 1.51
C LYS A 145 6.52 -21.85 1.49
N VAL A 146 6.80 -22.90 2.26
CA VAL A 146 5.99 -24.11 2.29
C VAL A 146 4.78 -23.91 3.20
N LYS A 147 3.62 -24.37 2.74
CA LYS A 147 2.42 -24.45 3.56
C LYS A 147 2.51 -25.67 4.49
N LEU A 148 2.97 -25.46 5.72
CA LEU A 148 3.24 -26.53 6.69
C LEU A 148 2.02 -27.33 7.17
N ARG A 149 0.80 -26.88 6.86
CA ARG A 149 -0.42 -27.59 7.19
C ARG A 149 -0.41 -28.95 6.49
N ASN A 150 -0.22 -30.02 7.27
CA ASN A 150 -0.03 -31.44 6.87
C ASN A 150 1.42 -31.87 6.57
N LEU A 151 2.43 -30.99 6.73
CA LEU A 151 3.85 -31.31 6.56
C LEU A 151 4.66 -31.22 7.86
N ASN A 152 4.03 -30.88 8.99
CA ASN A 152 4.71 -30.82 10.30
C ASN A 152 5.42 -32.12 10.68
N HIS A 153 4.78 -33.26 10.39
CA HIS A 153 5.36 -34.58 10.64
C HIS A 153 6.56 -34.91 9.74
N LEU A 154 6.69 -34.23 8.59
CA LEU A 154 7.86 -34.36 7.72
C LEU A 154 9.08 -33.70 8.38
N LEU A 155 8.90 -32.51 8.95
CA LEU A 155 9.96 -31.77 9.64
C LEU A 155 10.40 -32.43 10.94
N SER A 156 9.49 -33.07 11.68
CA SER A 156 9.81 -33.76 12.94
C SER A 156 10.70 -34.99 12.74
N LYS A 157 10.75 -35.53 11.52
CA LYS A 157 11.58 -36.69 11.16
C LYS A 157 12.98 -36.32 10.66
N GLN A 158 13.24 -35.04 10.41
CA GLN A 158 14.52 -34.60 9.88
C GLN A 158 15.56 -34.48 10.99
N THR A 159 16.80 -34.73 10.62
CA THR A 159 17.96 -34.44 11.46
C THR A 159 18.31 -32.95 11.31
N TRP A 160 18.41 -32.25 12.43
CA TRP A 160 18.68 -30.81 12.47
C TRP A 160 20.14 -30.56 12.81
N GLN A 161 20.76 -29.60 12.13
CA GLN A 161 22.14 -29.19 12.30
C GLN A 161 22.18 -27.79 12.94
N SER A 162 23.03 -27.62 13.95
CA SER A 162 23.25 -26.31 14.58
C SER A 162 24.18 -25.44 13.74
N ILE A 163 23.93 -24.14 13.75
CA ILE A 163 24.77 -23.16 13.05
C ILE A 163 25.82 -22.65 14.04
N PRO A 164 27.14 -22.80 13.79
CA PRO A 164 28.18 -22.38 14.74
C PRO A 164 28.10 -20.89 15.14
N SER A 165 27.61 -20.02 14.26
CA SER A 165 27.45 -18.58 14.50
C SER A 165 26.10 -18.18 15.12
N LEU A 166 25.11 -19.08 15.20
CA LEU A 166 23.76 -18.80 15.70
C LEU A 166 23.29 -19.92 16.63
N THR A 167 23.53 -19.75 17.94
CA THR A 167 23.28 -20.78 18.97
C THR A 167 21.80 -21.13 19.17
N ASN A 168 20.88 -20.29 18.69
CA ASN A 168 19.43 -20.50 18.78
C ASN A 168 18.79 -20.96 17.46
N THR A 169 19.58 -21.19 16.40
CA THR A 169 19.05 -21.50 15.07
C THR A 169 19.63 -22.80 14.55
N GLU A 170 18.74 -23.65 14.04
CA GLU A 170 19.09 -24.93 13.45
C GLU A 170 18.44 -25.07 12.07
N TYR A 171 19.04 -25.86 11.20
CA TYR A 171 18.55 -26.09 9.86
C TYR A 171 18.53 -27.56 9.48
N CYS A 172 17.78 -27.88 8.43
CA CYS A 172 17.85 -29.16 7.74
C CYS A 172 17.62 -28.96 6.25
N GLU A 173 18.22 -29.83 5.44
CA GLU A 173 17.95 -29.94 4.01
C GLU A 173 17.50 -31.36 3.72
N PHE A 174 16.46 -31.50 2.89
CA PHE A 174 15.94 -32.80 2.50
C PHE A 174 15.22 -32.69 1.17
N GLU A 175 15.12 -33.81 0.46
CA GLU A 175 14.27 -33.91 -0.72
C GLU A 175 12.94 -34.57 -0.37
N HIS A 176 11.87 -34.05 -0.96
CA HIS A 176 10.56 -34.65 -0.80
C HIS A 176 9.70 -34.46 -2.05
N GLN A 177 8.94 -35.50 -2.38
CA GLN A 177 7.94 -35.45 -3.43
C GLN A 177 6.55 -35.40 -2.78
N CYS A 178 5.91 -34.24 -2.84
CA CYS A 178 4.53 -34.12 -2.40
C CYS A 178 3.59 -34.89 -3.35
N GLN A 179 2.42 -35.27 -2.82
CA GLN A 179 1.40 -35.95 -3.63
C GLN A 179 1.00 -35.09 -4.83
N GLY A 180 0.99 -35.70 -6.03
CA GLY A 180 0.67 -35.04 -7.29
C GLY A 180 1.85 -34.30 -7.95
N TRP A 181 3.04 -34.35 -7.36
CA TRP A 181 4.25 -33.82 -8.00
C TRP A 181 4.87 -34.84 -8.93
N THR A 182 5.45 -34.37 -10.02
CA THR A 182 6.12 -35.20 -11.03
C THR A 182 7.52 -35.64 -10.60
N ALA A 183 8.17 -34.88 -9.72
CA ALA A 183 9.52 -35.15 -9.22
C ALA A 183 9.69 -34.67 -7.76
N PRO A 184 10.64 -35.24 -7.00
CA PRO A 184 11.07 -34.68 -5.72
C PRO A 184 11.71 -33.30 -5.93
N ARG A 185 11.58 -32.42 -4.93
CA ARG A 185 12.27 -31.11 -4.91
C ARG A 185 13.02 -30.93 -3.60
N LYS A 186 14.00 -30.03 -3.59
CA LYS A 186 14.77 -29.65 -2.40
C LYS A 186 13.91 -28.79 -1.47
N PHE A 187 13.91 -29.16 -0.20
CA PHE A 187 13.32 -28.43 0.91
C PHE A 187 14.41 -27.97 1.87
N VAL A 188 14.25 -26.75 2.37
CA VAL A 188 15.11 -26.16 3.39
C VAL A 188 14.25 -25.80 4.60
N GLY A 189 14.53 -26.46 5.73
CA GLY A 189 13.92 -26.18 7.02
C GLY A 189 14.83 -25.33 7.89
N ILE A 190 14.27 -24.32 8.54
CA ILE A 190 14.91 -23.50 9.57
C ILE A 190 14.03 -23.52 10.80
N ARG A 191 14.60 -23.79 11.96
CA ARG A 191 13.90 -23.66 13.25
C ARG A 191 14.69 -22.73 14.16
N ILE A 192 13.98 -21.82 14.81
CA ILE A 192 14.57 -20.83 15.72
C ILE A 192 13.99 -21.06 17.10
N LEU A 193 14.85 -21.30 18.08
CA LEU A 193 14.45 -21.50 19.46
C LEU A 193 13.85 -20.19 20.01
N LYS A 194 12.60 -20.28 20.45
CA LYS A 194 11.81 -19.16 20.95
C LYS A 194 11.76 -19.14 22.46
N GLU A 195 11.54 -20.30 23.07
CA GLU A 195 11.33 -20.43 24.51
C GLU A 195 11.73 -21.83 24.98
N ILE A 196 12.22 -21.92 26.22
CA ILE A 196 12.46 -23.18 26.91
C ILE A 196 11.56 -23.20 28.14
N ILE A 197 10.54 -24.06 28.14
CA ILE A 197 9.66 -24.27 29.29
C ILE A 197 10.33 -25.29 30.22
N THR A 198 10.65 -24.86 31.43
CA THR A 198 11.27 -25.70 32.47
C THR A 198 10.37 -25.89 33.69
N GLU A 199 9.42 -24.99 33.90
CA GLU A 199 8.50 -25.01 35.04
C GLU A 199 7.27 -25.86 34.72
N GLY A 200 6.95 -26.85 35.57
CA GLY A 200 5.81 -27.74 35.37
C GLY A 200 6.01 -28.87 34.35
N CYS A 201 7.23 -29.10 33.86
CA CYS A 201 7.56 -30.18 32.92
C CYS A 201 8.59 -31.15 33.51
N LEU A 202 8.43 -32.45 33.25
CA LEU A 202 9.39 -33.50 33.66
C LEU A 202 10.76 -33.36 32.97
N PHE A 203 10.79 -32.74 31.79
CA PHE A 203 11.99 -32.43 31.00
C PHE A 203 11.81 -31.05 30.34
N PRO A 204 12.90 -30.29 30.07
CA PRO A 204 12.80 -29.02 29.36
C PRO A 204 12.11 -29.17 28.00
N GLN A 205 11.05 -28.39 27.78
CA GLN A 205 10.33 -28.35 26.51
C GLN A 205 10.81 -27.17 25.69
N TYR A 206 11.36 -27.45 24.51
CA TYR A 206 11.88 -26.43 23.59
C TYR A 206 10.80 -26.04 22.58
N ILE A 207 10.45 -24.76 22.55
CA ILE A 207 9.50 -24.18 21.60
C ILE A 207 10.28 -23.53 20.47
N TYR A 208 10.02 -23.95 19.25
CA TYR A 208 10.66 -23.41 18.05
C TYR A 208 9.65 -22.73 17.13
N ASP A 209 10.08 -21.64 16.50
CA ASP A 209 9.43 -21.09 15.31
C ASP A 209 10.00 -21.79 14.06
N TYR A 210 9.13 -22.40 13.26
CA TYR A 210 9.53 -23.16 12.07
C TYR A 210 9.29 -22.37 10.78
N HIS A 211 10.29 -22.38 9.92
CA HIS A 211 10.24 -21.90 8.55
C HIS A 211 10.66 -23.04 7.61
N CYS A 212 9.95 -23.20 6.51
CA CYS A 212 10.28 -24.22 5.52
C CYS A 212 10.07 -23.64 4.13
N PHE A 213 10.99 -23.93 3.23
CA PHE A 213 11.03 -23.43 1.87
C PHE A 213 11.22 -24.58 0.90
N VAL A 214 10.61 -24.48 -0.28
CA VAL A 214 10.94 -25.31 -1.44
C VAL A 214 11.66 -24.44 -2.45
N THR A 215 12.76 -24.94 -2.99
CA THR A 215 13.66 -24.14 -3.84
C THR A 215 14.54 -25.02 -4.71
N ASN A 216 14.98 -24.51 -5.86
CA ASN A 216 16.03 -25.08 -6.69
C ASN A 216 17.37 -24.32 -6.56
N LEU A 217 17.53 -23.53 -5.49
CA LEU A 217 18.74 -22.80 -5.15
C LEU A 217 19.80 -23.72 -4.50
N GLU A 218 21.06 -23.50 -4.86
CA GLU A 218 22.22 -24.25 -4.36
C GLU A 218 22.86 -23.59 -3.13
N GLU A 219 22.43 -22.37 -2.80
CA GLU A 219 22.86 -21.57 -1.65
C GLU A 219 22.65 -22.30 -0.31
N ALA A 220 23.43 -21.89 0.70
CA ALA A 220 23.34 -22.48 2.03
C ALA A 220 21.98 -22.18 2.68
N PRO A 221 21.46 -23.06 3.57
CA PRO A 221 20.16 -22.88 4.24
C PRO A 221 19.93 -21.51 4.88
N LEU A 222 20.97 -20.96 5.51
CA LEU A 222 20.90 -19.67 6.16
C LEU A 222 20.82 -18.52 5.14
N GLU A 223 21.53 -18.62 4.02
CA GLU A 223 21.46 -17.65 2.93
C GLU A 223 20.07 -17.67 2.28
N ILE A 224 19.49 -18.87 2.08
CA ILE A 224 18.11 -19.03 1.61
C ILE A 224 17.12 -18.37 2.56
N TYR A 225 17.32 -18.52 3.88
CA TYR A 225 16.48 -17.87 4.89
C TYR A 225 16.57 -16.35 4.85
N HIS A 226 17.78 -15.80 4.75
CA HIS A 226 17.99 -14.35 4.64
C HIS A 226 17.42 -13.80 3.33
N LEU A 227 17.68 -14.48 2.21
CA LEU A 227 17.15 -14.15 0.90
C LEU A 227 15.62 -14.14 0.89
N TYR A 228 14.96 -15.01 1.66
CA TYR A 228 13.51 -14.94 1.85
C TYR A 228 13.09 -13.76 2.73
N LYS A 229 13.80 -13.51 3.84
CA LYS A 229 13.49 -12.41 4.77
C LYS A 229 13.61 -11.02 4.16
N ASP A 230 14.47 -10.83 3.17
CA ASP A 230 14.58 -9.58 2.41
C ASP A 230 13.27 -9.19 1.70
N ARG A 231 12.29 -10.10 1.61
CA ARG A 231 10.93 -9.81 1.15
C ARG A 231 10.18 -8.83 2.07
N ALA A 232 10.56 -8.70 3.35
CA ALA A 232 9.89 -7.81 4.30
C ALA A 232 9.89 -6.34 3.85
N GLU A 233 10.95 -5.88 3.17
CA GLU A 233 10.97 -4.54 2.57
C GLU A 233 9.89 -4.40 1.49
N CYS A 234 9.71 -5.41 0.65
CA CYS A 234 8.66 -5.46 -0.37
C CYS A 234 7.26 -5.59 0.23
N GLU A 235 7.07 -6.30 1.35
CA GLU A 235 5.77 -6.46 2.00
C GLU A 235 5.12 -5.12 2.37
N ASN A 236 5.91 -4.13 2.82
CA ASN A 236 5.39 -2.78 3.10
C ASN A 236 4.88 -2.07 1.84
N TRP A 237 5.58 -2.20 0.71
CA TRP A 237 5.13 -1.64 -0.59
C TRP A 237 3.91 -2.38 -1.13
N ILE A 238 3.92 -3.70 -0.99
CA ILE A 238 2.83 -4.58 -1.41
C ILE A 238 1.58 -4.26 -0.60
N GLU A 239 1.68 -4.05 0.72
CA GLU A 239 0.58 -3.60 1.58
C GLU A 239 0.10 -2.19 1.20
N ALA A 240 1.00 -1.26 0.87
CA ALA A 240 0.61 0.06 0.39
C ALA A 240 -0.20 0.00 -0.92
N VAL A 241 0.26 -0.77 -1.92
CA VAL A 241 -0.48 -1.03 -3.17
C VAL A 241 -1.78 -1.76 -2.87
N LYS A 242 -1.77 -2.70 -1.92
CA LYS A 242 -2.99 -3.40 -1.52
C LYS A 242 -4.02 -2.40 -0.94
N ASN A 243 -3.61 -1.53 -0.03
CA ASN A 243 -4.49 -0.55 0.59
C ASN A 243 -5.07 0.44 -0.44
N GLN A 244 -4.28 0.88 -1.42
CA GLN A 244 -4.74 1.73 -2.52
C GLN A 244 -5.85 1.06 -3.35
N ILE A 245 -5.73 -0.24 -3.63
CA ILE A 245 -6.75 -1.00 -4.38
C ILE A 245 -8.04 -1.24 -3.55
N GLY A 246 -7.99 -1.12 -2.21
CA GLY A 246 -8.99 -1.72 -1.30
C GLY A 246 -9.99 -0.77 -0.65
N ALA A 247 -9.60 0.48 -0.43
CA ALA A 247 -10.46 1.45 0.25
C ALA A 247 -11.58 1.99 -0.65
N GLY A 248 -11.41 1.92 -1.98
CA GLY A 248 -12.40 2.43 -2.95
C GLY A 248 -12.31 3.93 -3.24
N LYS A 249 -11.33 4.66 -2.70
CA LYS A 249 -11.14 6.11 -2.87
C LYS A 249 -11.06 6.55 -4.35
N SER A 250 -10.13 5.97 -5.13
CA SER A 250 -9.99 6.30 -6.54
C SER A 250 -11.21 5.89 -7.36
N THR A 251 -11.88 4.79 -7.00
CA THR A 251 -13.15 4.37 -7.64
C THR A 251 -14.25 5.40 -7.40
N THR A 252 -14.38 5.90 -6.17
CA THR A 252 -15.32 6.97 -5.82
C THR A 252 -15.01 8.25 -6.61
N ILE A 253 -13.74 8.66 -6.67
CA ILE A 253 -13.32 9.83 -7.46
C ILE A 253 -13.68 9.67 -8.94
N ARG A 254 -13.39 8.51 -9.54
CA ARG A 254 -13.73 8.23 -10.93
C ARG A 254 -15.24 8.20 -11.19
N ILE A 255 -16.04 7.79 -10.22
CA ILE A 255 -17.52 7.87 -10.28
C ILE A 255 -17.97 9.33 -10.24
N LEU A 256 -17.43 10.13 -9.30
CA LEU A 256 -17.75 11.56 -9.18
C LEU A 256 -17.43 12.31 -10.48
N LEU A 257 -16.31 11.99 -11.13
CA LEU A 257 -15.90 12.61 -12.40
C LEU A 257 -16.57 12.00 -13.65
N SER A 258 -17.56 11.11 -13.48
CA SER A 258 -18.22 10.39 -14.59
C SER A 258 -17.28 9.62 -15.52
N LEU A 259 -16.09 9.26 -15.05
CA LEU A 259 -15.14 8.39 -15.75
C LEU A 259 -15.61 6.93 -15.71
N ILE A 260 -16.30 6.54 -14.63
CA ILE A 260 -16.91 5.23 -14.42
C ILE A 260 -18.36 5.42 -13.95
N LYS A 261 -19.26 4.52 -14.33
CA LYS A 261 -20.65 4.55 -13.86
C LYS A 261 -20.80 3.86 -12.51
N PRO A 262 -21.57 4.42 -11.56
CA PRO A 262 -21.90 3.72 -10.33
C PRO A 262 -22.79 2.49 -10.65
N THR A 263 -22.65 1.43 -9.85
CA THR A 263 -23.54 0.25 -9.95
C THR A 263 -24.95 0.60 -9.47
N MET A 264 -25.05 1.33 -8.37
CA MET A 264 -26.29 1.86 -7.77
C MET A 264 -25.96 3.15 -6.98
N GLY A 265 -26.98 3.91 -6.58
CA GLY A 265 -26.83 5.11 -5.78
C GLY A 265 -26.82 6.40 -6.62
N GLU A 266 -26.76 7.53 -5.91
CA GLU A 266 -26.89 8.86 -6.49
C GLU A 266 -25.87 9.82 -5.87
N PHE A 267 -25.40 10.77 -6.67
CA PHE A 267 -24.60 11.89 -6.20
C PHE A 267 -25.00 13.15 -6.94
N SER A 268 -24.72 14.31 -6.35
CA SER A 268 -25.00 15.60 -6.97
C SER A 268 -23.82 16.54 -6.81
N PHE A 269 -23.61 17.37 -7.83
CA PHE A 269 -22.73 18.53 -7.76
C PHE A 269 -23.60 19.78 -7.89
N PHE A 270 -23.39 20.77 -7.03
CA PHE A 270 -24.16 22.03 -7.04
C PHE A 270 -25.68 21.82 -7.02
N GLY A 271 -26.15 20.81 -6.28
CA GLY A 271 -27.57 20.43 -6.20
C GLY A 271 -28.13 19.74 -7.46
N GLN A 272 -27.31 19.48 -8.48
CA GLN A 272 -27.74 18.80 -9.71
C GLN A 272 -27.39 17.32 -9.68
N ASP A 273 -28.40 16.46 -9.84
CA ASP A 273 -28.24 14.99 -9.92
C ASP A 273 -27.40 14.59 -11.15
N PHE A 274 -26.35 13.80 -10.91
CA PHE A 274 -25.41 13.32 -11.94
C PHE A 274 -26.07 12.70 -13.19
N ARG A 275 -27.26 12.09 -13.06
CA ARG A 275 -27.99 11.47 -14.18
C ARG A 275 -28.64 12.49 -15.11
N LYS A 276 -28.94 13.67 -14.57
CA LYS A 276 -29.59 14.79 -15.24
C LYS A 276 -28.62 15.96 -15.47
N THR A 277 -27.40 15.86 -14.95
CA THR A 277 -26.37 16.90 -15.02
C THR A 277 -26.02 17.24 -16.46
N ASP A 278 -26.20 18.52 -16.80
CA ASP A 278 -25.61 19.11 -17.99
C ASP A 278 -24.08 18.97 -17.90
N ARG A 279 -23.42 18.60 -19.01
CA ARG A 279 -21.97 18.47 -19.05
C ARG A 279 -21.25 19.75 -18.63
N ASN A 280 -21.93 20.89 -18.72
CA ASN A 280 -21.46 22.18 -18.25
C ASN A 280 -21.08 22.21 -16.75
N VAL A 281 -21.62 21.33 -15.92
CA VAL A 281 -21.20 21.23 -14.50
C VAL A 281 -19.74 20.81 -14.37
N TYR A 282 -19.24 19.92 -15.23
CA TYR A 282 -17.84 19.49 -15.17
C TYR A 282 -16.86 20.59 -15.58
N ALA A 283 -17.31 21.63 -16.28
CA ALA A 283 -16.47 22.79 -16.57
C ALA A 283 -16.10 23.56 -15.28
N LYS A 284 -16.90 23.43 -14.22
CA LYS A 284 -16.67 24.03 -12.90
C LYS A 284 -15.83 23.14 -11.97
N ILE A 285 -15.41 21.96 -12.44
CA ILE A 285 -14.68 20.97 -11.64
C ILE A 285 -13.28 20.77 -12.24
N GLY A 286 -12.26 21.08 -11.45
CA GLY A 286 -10.88 20.72 -11.72
C GLY A 286 -10.59 19.31 -11.20
N ALA A 287 -9.78 18.53 -11.92
CA ALA A 287 -9.41 17.21 -11.44
C ALA A 287 -7.95 16.86 -11.75
N LEU A 288 -7.31 16.21 -10.77
CA LEU A 288 -6.05 15.50 -10.93
C LEU A 288 -6.27 14.08 -10.39
N VAL A 289 -6.42 13.11 -11.30
CA VAL A 289 -6.67 11.71 -10.96
C VAL A 289 -5.41 10.91 -11.27
N GLU A 290 -4.92 10.18 -10.27
CA GLU A 290 -3.66 9.43 -10.33
C GLU A 290 -2.43 10.31 -10.57
N LYS A 291 -1.84 10.24 -11.77
CA LYS A 291 -0.62 10.96 -12.13
C LYS A 291 -0.89 11.94 -13.27
N PRO A 292 -0.34 13.15 -13.21
CA PRO A 292 -0.43 14.07 -14.33
C PRO A 292 0.29 13.49 -15.55
N ASP A 293 -0.45 13.33 -16.65
CA ASP A 293 0.08 12.86 -17.92
C ASP A 293 0.18 14.02 -18.92
N PHE A 294 1.41 14.39 -19.25
CA PHE A 294 1.73 15.54 -20.09
C PHE A 294 2.62 15.12 -21.26
N TYR A 295 2.53 15.85 -22.37
CA TYR A 295 3.44 15.68 -23.48
C TYR A 295 4.85 16.16 -23.08
N LEU A 296 5.73 15.21 -22.76
CA LEU A 296 7.05 15.46 -22.20
C LEU A 296 7.97 16.29 -23.11
N PHE A 297 7.76 16.24 -24.42
CA PHE A 297 8.56 17.01 -25.39
C PHE A 297 8.08 18.46 -25.55
N LEU A 298 6.89 18.81 -25.04
CA LEU A 298 6.35 20.16 -25.01
C LEU A 298 6.72 20.86 -23.70
N SER A 299 6.67 22.19 -23.71
CA SER A 299 6.83 22.99 -22.50
C SER A 299 5.58 22.93 -21.62
N ALA A 300 5.69 23.32 -20.35
CA ALA A 300 4.54 23.42 -19.46
C ALA A 300 3.48 24.36 -20.03
N ARG A 301 3.89 25.54 -20.50
CA ARG A 301 3.03 26.52 -21.18
C ARG A 301 2.28 25.89 -22.36
N ARG A 302 2.97 25.17 -23.24
CA ARG A 302 2.34 24.53 -24.42
C ARG A 302 1.36 23.42 -24.04
N ASN A 303 1.67 22.64 -23.01
CA ASN A 303 0.73 21.65 -22.48
C ASN A 303 -0.56 22.33 -21.98
N LEU A 304 -0.42 23.40 -21.18
CA LEU A 304 -1.58 24.16 -20.68
C LEU A 304 -2.36 24.87 -21.80
N GLN A 305 -1.69 25.42 -22.82
CA GLN A 305 -2.35 26.02 -23.99
C GLN A 305 -3.22 25.01 -24.75
N MET A 306 -2.72 23.79 -24.93
CA MET A 306 -3.49 22.73 -25.57
C MET A 306 -4.72 22.35 -24.74
N LEU A 307 -4.56 22.20 -23.42
CA LEU A 307 -5.67 21.90 -22.51
C LEU A 307 -6.69 23.03 -22.42
N ALA A 308 -6.24 24.29 -22.45
CA ALA A 308 -7.06 25.50 -22.53
C ALA A 308 -7.94 25.50 -23.78
N GLY A 309 -7.38 25.12 -24.93
CA GLY A 309 -8.13 25.01 -26.19
C GLY A 309 -9.20 23.91 -26.14
N LEU A 310 -8.91 22.77 -25.51
CA LEU A 310 -9.87 21.67 -25.33
C LEU A 310 -11.00 22.01 -24.35
N SER A 311 -10.76 22.94 -23.42
CA SER A 311 -11.70 23.32 -22.35
C SER A 311 -12.67 24.43 -22.75
N GLY A 312 -12.72 24.81 -24.04
CA GLY A 312 -13.63 25.85 -24.53
C GLY A 312 -13.02 27.25 -24.69
N GLY A 313 -11.70 27.38 -24.58
CA GLY A 313 -10.98 28.62 -24.91
C GLY A 313 -10.60 29.47 -23.69
N VAL A 314 -9.81 28.92 -22.78
CA VAL A 314 -9.25 29.67 -21.64
C VAL A 314 -8.28 30.76 -22.15
N PRO A 315 -8.37 32.02 -21.67
CA PRO A 315 -7.50 33.11 -22.12
C PRO A 315 -6.02 32.82 -21.87
N ALA A 316 -5.13 33.27 -22.77
CA ALA A 316 -3.68 33.06 -22.62
C ALA A 316 -3.15 33.62 -21.29
N LYS A 317 -3.65 34.78 -20.86
CA LYS A 317 -3.30 35.39 -19.57
C LYS A 317 -3.54 34.45 -18.38
N ARG A 318 -4.60 33.63 -18.43
CA ARG A 318 -4.91 32.67 -17.37
C ARG A 318 -3.85 31.58 -17.26
N ILE A 319 -3.19 31.23 -18.35
CA ILE A 319 -2.10 30.24 -18.35
C ILE A 319 -0.91 30.76 -17.54
N ASP A 320 -0.56 32.04 -17.72
CA ASP A 320 0.48 32.70 -16.91
C ASP A 320 0.10 32.74 -15.43
N GLU A 321 -1.12 33.16 -15.13
CA GLU A 321 -1.61 33.22 -13.75
C GLU A 321 -1.53 31.85 -13.04
N VAL A 322 -1.96 30.76 -13.69
CA VAL A 322 -1.91 29.43 -13.04
C VAL A 322 -0.48 28.94 -12.86
N LEU A 323 0.43 29.26 -13.78
CA LEU A 323 1.85 28.93 -13.66
C LEU A 323 2.50 29.72 -12.51
N GLU A 324 2.11 30.96 -12.29
CA GLU A 324 2.54 31.75 -11.12
C GLU A 324 2.00 31.15 -9.82
N ILE A 325 0.70 30.80 -9.77
CA ILE A 325 0.06 30.20 -8.59
C ILE A 325 0.81 28.94 -8.15
N VAL A 326 1.19 28.07 -9.10
CA VAL A 326 1.91 26.83 -8.80
C VAL A 326 3.44 26.98 -8.77
N LYS A 327 3.96 28.22 -8.79
CA LYS A 327 5.40 28.54 -8.75
C LYS A 327 6.21 27.84 -9.86
N LEU A 328 5.70 27.85 -11.09
CA LEU A 328 6.35 27.31 -12.30
C LEU A 328 6.57 28.36 -13.40
N ALA A 329 6.28 29.64 -13.15
CA ALA A 329 6.42 30.72 -14.14
C ALA A 329 7.83 30.78 -14.76
N ASP A 330 8.89 30.75 -13.94
CA ASP A 330 10.29 30.79 -14.40
C ASP A 330 10.71 29.58 -15.25
N ARG A 331 9.92 28.51 -15.19
CA ARG A 331 10.17 27.24 -15.88
C ARG A 331 9.10 26.96 -16.94
N ALA A 332 8.21 27.91 -17.22
CA ALA A 332 7.04 27.72 -18.08
C ALA A 332 7.40 27.20 -19.49
N ASP A 333 8.54 27.63 -20.02
CA ASP A 333 9.00 27.31 -21.38
C ASP A 333 9.97 26.13 -21.43
N ASP A 334 10.37 25.59 -20.28
CA ASP A 334 11.15 24.36 -20.19
C ASP A 334 10.29 23.15 -20.58
N ARG A 335 10.90 22.18 -21.27
CA ARG A 335 10.23 20.93 -21.67
C ARG A 335 9.86 20.11 -20.44
N VAL A 336 8.64 19.60 -20.35
CA VAL A 336 8.16 18.82 -19.19
C VAL A 336 9.00 17.55 -18.93
N LYS A 337 9.73 17.03 -19.92
CA LYS A 337 10.69 15.92 -19.71
C LYS A 337 11.79 16.24 -18.67
N SER A 338 12.18 17.50 -18.50
CA SER A 338 13.21 17.92 -17.52
C SER A 338 12.63 18.23 -16.15
N TYR A 339 11.30 18.24 -15.99
CA TYR A 339 10.66 18.50 -14.71
C TYR A 339 10.87 17.36 -13.74
N SER A 340 11.13 17.70 -12.47
CA SER A 340 11.08 16.75 -11.36
C SER A 340 9.65 16.21 -11.16
N HIS A 341 9.50 15.18 -10.32
CA HIS A 341 8.19 14.64 -9.98
C HIS A 341 7.29 15.71 -9.33
N GLY A 342 7.82 16.49 -8.40
CA GLY A 342 7.11 17.62 -7.76
C GLY A 342 6.69 18.71 -8.75
N MET A 343 7.56 19.08 -9.70
CA MET A 343 7.19 20.05 -10.73
C MET A 343 6.07 19.54 -11.64
N LYS A 344 6.06 18.24 -11.99
CA LYS A 344 4.95 17.64 -12.77
C LYS A 344 3.66 17.61 -11.96
N GLN A 345 3.74 17.34 -10.66
CA GLN A 345 2.60 17.37 -9.76
C GLN A 345 2.00 18.77 -9.66
N ARG A 346 2.85 19.79 -9.47
CA ARG A 346 2.44 21.21 -9.49
C ARG A 346 1.82 21.61 -10.82
N LEU A 347 2.37 21.14 -11.95
CA LEU A 347 1.77 21.34 -13.27
C LEU A 347 0.40 20.62 -13.40
N GLY A 348 0.23 19.45 -12.81
CA GLY A 348 -1.05 18.75 -12.69
C GLY A 348 -2.11 19.55 -11.94
N ILE A 349 -1.70 20.21 -10.85
CA ILE A 349 -2.56 21.14 -10.11
C ILE A 349 -2.85 22.39 -10.97
N ALA A 350 -1.87 22.92 -11.71
CA ALA A 350 -2.11 24.04 -12.63
C ALA A 350 -3.15 23.71 -13.69
N GLN A 351 -3.13 22.48 -14.23
CA GLN A 351 -4.15 21.97 -15.13
C GLN A 351 -5.54 21.93 -14.45
N SER A 352 -5.62 21.49 -13.19
CA SER A 352 -6.91 21.38 -12.51
C SER A 352 -7.53 22.75 -12.24
N ILE A 353 -6.73 23.80 -12.02
CA ILE A 353 -7.21 25.17 -11.76
C ILE A 353 -7.36 26.04 -13.02
N LEU A 354 -7.05 25.48 -14.19
CA LEU A 354 -6.95 26.23 -15.44
C LEU A 354 -8.28 26.92 -15.82
N ASN A 355 -9.40 26.24 -15.62
CA ASN A 355 -10.73 26.71 -16.04
C ASN A 355 -11.56 27.37 -14.91
N HIS A 356 -10.91 28.05 -13.96
CA HIS A 356 -11.57 28.69 -12.81
C HIS A 356 -12.58 27.77 -12.10
N PRO A 357 -12.15 26.58 -11.65
CA PRO A 357 -13.07 25.65 -11.02
C PRO A 357 -13.58 26.18 -9.68
N GLU A 358 -14.82 25.84 -9.33
CA GLU A 358 -15.36 26.04 -7.99
C GLU A 358 -14.93 24.89 -7.06
N ILE A 359 -14.67 23.71 -7.62
CA ILE A 359 -14.24 22.50 -6.90
C ILE A 359 -13.03 21.86 -7.59
N ILE A 360 -12.01 21.45 -6.83
CA ILE A 360 -10.92 20.62 -7.32
C ILE A 360 -10.97 19.24 -6.65
N ILE A 361 -10.82 18.18 -7.45
CA ILE A 361 -10.68 16.81 -6.99
C ILE A 361 -9.24 16.34 -7.18
N LEU A 362 -8.56 15.95 -6.09
CA LEU A 362 -7.16 15.52 -6.10
C LEU A 362 -7.04 14.08 -5.57
N ASP A 363 -6.58 13.15 -6.41
CA ASP A 363 -6.31 11.77 -5.99
C ASP A 363 -4.84 11.59 -5.60
N GLU A 364 -4.56 11.38 -4.31
CA GLU A 364 -3.21 11.15 -3.77
C GLU A 364 -2.17 12.23 -4.21
N PRO A 365 -2.43 13.54 -3.99
CA PRO A 365 -1.66 14.62 -4.60
C PRO A 365 -0.21 14.72 -4.13
N THR A 366 0.14 14.11 -3.00
CA THR A 366 1.48 14.13 -2.40
C THR A 366 2.27 12.83 -2.63
N ASN A 367 1.70 11.87 -3.36
CA ASN A 367 2.29 10.55 -3.50
C ASN A 367 3.60 10.55 -4.32
N GLY A 368 4.64 9.91 -3.76
CA GLY A 368 5.96 9.80 -4.38
C GLY A 368 6.79 11.08 -4.34
N LEU A 369 6.39 12.08 -3.55
CA LEU A 369 7.17 13.29 -3.29
C LEU A 369 8.08 13.10 -2.07
N ASP A 370 9.17 13.86 -2.06
CA ASP A 370 10.04 14.06 -0.91
C ASP A 370 9.41 15.00 0.12
N PRO A 371 9.91 15.09 1.36
CA PRO A 371 9.30 15.91 2.41
C PRO A 371 9.13 17.39 2.05
N GLU A 372 10.08 17.95 1.29
CA GLU A 372 9.99 19.33 0.80
C GLU A 372 8.86 19.48 -0.23
N GLY A 373 8.77 18.58 -1.22
CA GLY A 373 7.68 18.58 -2.19
C GLY A 373 6.30 18.35 -1.58
N ILE A 374 6.18 17.52 -0.54
CA ILE A 374 4.93 17.33 0.21
C ILE A 374 4.51 18.67 0.84
N LYS A 375 5.44 19.35 1.52
CA LYS A 375 5.18 20.65 2.14
C LYS A 375 4.76 21.71 1.10
N GLU A 376 5.46 21.79 -0.04
CA GLU A 376 5.11 22.72 -1.12
C GLU A 376 3.68 22.50 -1.64
N ILE A 377 3.30 21.23 -1.88
CA ILE A 377 1.95 20.88 -2.36
C ILE A 377 0.90 21.19 -1.31
N ARG A 378 1.19 20.91 -0.04
CA ARG A 378 0.29 21.23 1.08
C ARG A 378 0.02 22.73 1.17
N GLU A 379 1.07 23.54 1.16
CA GLU A 379 0.96 25.00 1.18
C GLU A 379 0.16 25.51 -0.02
N LEU A 380 0.38 24.92 -1.21
CA LEU A 380 -0.40 25.25 -2.41
C LEU A 380 -1.88 24.91 -2.24
N ILE A 381 -2.22 23.73 -1.71
CA ILE A 381 -3.61 23.32 -1.45
C ILE A 381 -4.29 24.27 -0.47
N LEU A 382 -3.63 24.60 0.65
CA LEU A 382 -4.14 25.54 1.64
C LEU A 382 -4.36 26.93 1.04
N ARG A 383 -3.44 27.39 0.19
CA ARG A 383 -3.55 28.67 -0.52
C ARG A 383 -4.71 28.68 -1.52
N LEU A 384 -4.90 27.60 -2.28
CA LEU A 384 -6.02 27.46 -3.21
C LEU A 384 -7.37 27.51 -2.49
N ALA A 385 -7.46 26.88 -1.32
CA ALA A 385 -8.67 26.93 -0.50
C ALA A 385 -8.89 28.31 0.15
N GLY A 386 -7.84 28.90 0.73
CA GLY A 386 -7.90 30.17 1.48
C GLY A 386 -7.99 31.40 0.59
N ASP A 387 -6.99 31.63 -0.26
CA ASP A 387 -6.87 32.86 -1.05
C ASP A 387 -7.87 32.89 -2.22
N PHE A 388 -8.15 31.73 -2.81
CA PHE A 388 -8.98 31.62 -4.02
C PHE A 388 -10.39 31.08 -3.76
N GLY A 389 -10.69 30.67 -2.52
CA GLY A 389 -12.01 30.17 -2.14
C GLY A 389 -12.43 28.87 -2.83
N ILE A 390 -11.47 28.08 -3.34
CA ILE A 390 -11.77 26.85 -4.07
C ILE A 390 -12.06 25.71 -3.10
N THR A 391 -13.15 24.98 -3.32
CA THR A 391 -13.43 23.78 -2.53
C THR A 391 -12.55 22.63 -3.00
N ILE A 392 -11.83 21.97 -2.09
CA ILE A 392 -10.91 20.88 -2.44
C ILE A 392 -11.39 19.57 -1.85
N PHE A 393 -11.65 18.59 -2.72
CA PHE A 393 -11.87 17.20 -2.36
C PHE A 393 -10.59 16.43 -2.63
N LEU A 394 -9.93 15.94 -1.58
CA LEU A 394 -8.67 15.21 -1.74
C LEU A 394 -8.73 13.82 -1.10
N SER A 395 -8.11 12.85 -1.76
CA SER A 395 -7.83 11.54 -1.17
C SER A 395 -6.38 11.50 -0.70
N SER A 396 -6.14 10.85 0.44
CA SER A 396 -4.82 10.41 0.85
C SER A 396 -4.92 9.10 1.64
N HIS A 397 -3.82 8.36 1.71
CA HIS A 397 -3.61 7.30 2.69
C HIS A 397 -2.74 7.77 3.86
N LEU A 398 -2.13 8.96 3.77
CA LEU A 398 -1.31 9.55 4.82
C LEU A 398 -2.20 10.39 5.74
N LEU A 399 -2.59 9.83 6.88
CA LEU A 399 -3.52 10.48 7.82
C LEU A 399 -2.95 11.79 8.39
N HIS A 400 -1.63 11.87 8.57
CA HIS A 400 -0.96 13.10 8.98
C HIS A 400 -1.14 14.25 7.98
N GLU A 401 -1.12 13.95 6.67
CA GLU A 401 -1.37 14.96 5.63
C GLU A 401 -2.81 15.45 5.68
N ILE A 402 -3.76 14.53 5.87
CA ILE A 402 -5.18 14.89 6.03
C ILE A 402 -5.37 15.81 7.25
N GLU A 403 -4.73 15.49 8.38
CA GLU A 403 -4.81 16.28 9.61
C GLU A 403 -4.36 17.73 9.41
N GLN A 404 -3.30 17.92 8.63
CA GLN A 404 -2.69 19.25 8.42
C GLN A 404 -3.32 20.03 7.26
N THR A 405 -4.07 19.37 6.37
CA THR A 405 -4.55 20.00 5.13
C THR A 405 -6.07 20.13 5.09
N CYS A 406 -6.81 19.21 5.71
CA CYS A 406 -8.25 19.11 5.57
C CYS A 406 -9.00 19.67 6.79
N SER A 407 -10.08 20.40 6.54
CA SER A 407 -11.03 20.80 7.59
C SER A 407 -11.96 19.66 8.01
N HIS A 408 -12.33 18.81 7.05
CA HIS A 408 -13.22 17.68 7.22
C HIS A 408 -12.59 16.42 6.65
N VAL A 409 -12.85 15.28 7.29
CA VAL A 409 -12.37 13.97 6.86
C VAL A 409 -13.52 12.99 6.79
N ALA A 410 -13.44 12.08 5.82
CA ALA A 410 -14.24 10.88 5.72
C ALA A 410 -13.28 9.69 5.59
N ILE A 411 -13.26 8.80 6.58
CA ILE A 411 -12.43 7.61 6.56
C ILE A 411 -13.27 6.45 6.02
N ILE A 412 -12.76 5.82 4.97
CA ILE A 412 -13.41 4.69 4.31
C ILE A 412 -12.51 3.46 4.50
N ASP A 413 -13.09 2.38 5.02
CA ASP A 413 -12.46 1.07 5.08
C ASP A 413 -13.32 0.05 4.33
N THR A 414 -12.68 -0.78 3.50
CA THR A 414 -13.34 -1.81 2.67
C THR A 414 -14.61 -1.35 1.92
N GLY A 415 -14.64 -0.09 1.48
CA GLY A 415 -15.77 0.51 0.76
C GLY A 415 -16.93 0.99 1.65
N LYS A 416 -16.75 1.01 2.97
CA LYS A 416 -17.72 1.55 3.94
C LYS A 416 -17.14 2.79 4.63
N LEU A 417 -18.00 3.78 4.84
CA LEU A 417 -17.66 4.94 5.65
C LEU A 417 -17.60 4.52 7.12
N VAL A 418 -16.43 4.64 7.73
CA VAL A 418 -16.20 4.31 9.15
C VAL A 418 -16.44 5.53 10.03
N VAL A 419 -15.92 6.68 9.61
CA VAL A 419 -16.08 7.94 10.33
C VAL A 419 -16.11 9.13 9.37
N GLN A 420 -16.88 10.15 9.72
CA GLN A 420 -16.90 11.43 9.03
C GLN A 420 -17.06 12.58 10.02
N GLY A 421 -16.45 13.72 9.72
CA GLY A 421 -16.64 14.93 10.50
C GLY A 421 -15.52 15.95 10.34
N ASN A 422 -15.65 17.04 11.09
CA ASN A 422 -14.57 18.02 11.24
C ASN A 422 -13.39 17.36 11.96
N VAL A 423 -12.17 17.53 11.45
CA VAL A 423 -10.96 16.91 12.01
C VAL A 423 -10.75 17.32 13.47
N HIS A 424 -10.94 18.61 13.78
CA HIS A 424 -10.79 19.13 15.13
C HIS A 424 -11.82 18.51 16.09
N ASP A 425 -13.07 18.36 15.66
CA ASP A 425 -14.11 17.76 16.49
C ASP A 425 -13.87 16.27 16.71
N LEU A 426 -13.41 15.54 15.70
CA LEU A 426 -13.08 14.12 15.83
C LEU A 426 -11.95 13.89 16.84
N LEU A 427 -10.93 14.76 16.85
CA LEU A 427 -9.83 14.71 17.82
C LEU A 427 -10.23 15.22 19.23
N ARG A 428 -11.30 16.02 19.35
CA ARG A 428 -11.82 16.50 20.65
C ARG A 428 -12.84 15.56 21.29
N LYS A 429 -13.72 14.94 20.49
CA LYS A 429 -14.81 14.06 20.95
C LYS A 429 -14.34 12.72 21.48
N THR A 430 -13.04 12.47 21.48
CA THR A 430 -12.46 11.23 21.94
C THR A 430 -12.13 11.29 23.42
N ASP A 431 -12.57 10.30 24.20
CA ASP A 431 -12.01 9.98 25.53
C ASP A 431 -10.55 9.51 25.48
N PHE A 432 -9.97 9.55 24.28
CA PHE A 432 -8.67 9.03 23.89
C PHE A 432 -7.72 10.21 23.68
N TYR A 433 -6.97 10.57 24.72
CA TYR A 433 -5.81 11.45 24.56
C TYR A 433 -4.55 10.66 24.87
N ILE A 434 -3.65 10.56 23.91
CA ILE A 434 -2.31 10.04 24.16
C ILE A 434 -1.45 11.19 24.68
N THR A 435 -0.69 10.92 25.72
CA THR A 435 0.37 11.78 26.21
C THR A 435 1.67 10.99 26.12
N GLU A 436 2.62 11.53 25.35
CA GLU A 436 3.98 11.00 25.26
C GLU A 436 4.80 11.55 26.44
N VAL A 437 5.45 10.67 27.18
CA VAL A 437 6.24 11.00 28.37
C VAL A 437 7.61 10.37 28.26
N GLN A 438 8.65 11.16 28.53
CA GLN A 438 10.01 10.65 28.70
C GLN A 438 10.46 10.85 30.15
N VAL A 439 11.01 9.78 30.71
CA VAL A 439 11.53 9.71 32.09
C VAL A 439 12.83 8.91 32.12
N ASN A 440 13.62 9.10 33.18
CA ASN A 440 14.87 8.39 33.40
C ASN A 440 14.75 6.85 33.50
N ASN A 441 13.61 6.30 33.93
CA ASN A 441 13.38 4.86 34.00
C ASN A 441 11.96 4.52 33.50
N PRO A 442 11.78 4.39 32.18
CA PRO A 442 10.46 4.26 31.59
C PRO A 442 9.78 2.92 31.91
N GLN A 443 10.54 1.83 32.10
CA GLN A 443 9.97 0.53 32.48
C GLN A 443 9.35 0.59 33.88
N ARG A 444 10.05 1.15 34.87
CA ARG A 444 9.52 1.30 36.23
C ARG A 444 8.30 2.23 36.24
N ALA A 445 8.33 3.32 35.48
CA ALA A 445 7.19 4.24 35.37
C ALA A 445 5.97 3.56 34.72
N ALA A 446 6.15 2.76 33.67
CA ALA A 446 5.07 2.01 33.04
C ALA A 446 4.38 1.08 34.04
N SER A 447 5.14 0.26 34.76
CA SER A 447 4.59 -0.71 35.72
C SER A 447 3.84 -0.07 36.90
N LEU A 448 4.20 1.18 37.27
CA LEU A 448 3.47 1.93 38.30
C LEU A 448 2.20 2.56 37.73
N LEU A 449 2.28 3.17 36.54
CA LEU A 449 1.14 3.79 35.88
C LEU A 449 0.06 2.77 35.48
N GLU A 450 0.42 1.55 35.11
CA GLU A 450 -0.53 0.48 34.79
C GLU A 450 -1.43 0.08 35.97
N LYS A 451 -1.04 0.38 37.22
CA LYS A 451 -1.82 0.07 38.42
C LYS A 451 -2.87 1.14 38.73
N GLU A 452 -2.79 2.29 38.10
CA GLU A 452 -3.64 3.45 38.39
C GLU A 452 -4.97 3.36 37.64
N THR A 453 -6.09 3.50 38.36
CA THR A 453 -7.46 3.34 37.78
C THR A 453 -7.87 4.44 36.80
N TRP A 454 -7.15 5.56 36.80
CA TRP A 454 -7.39 6.72 35.93
C TRP A 454 -6.52 6.70 34.66
N ILE A 455 -5.69 5.68 34.49
CA ILE A 455 -4.92 5.39 33.28
C ILE A 455 -5.69 4.35 32.45
N GLN A 456 -5.96 4.65 31.17
CA GLN A 456 -6.68 3.70 30.31
C GLN A 456 -5.73 2.68 29.67
N LYS A 457 -4.53 3.12 29.28
CA LYS A 457 -3.51 2.27 28.65
C LYS A 457 -2.13 2.91 28.76
N VAL A 458 -1.10 2.09 28.95
CA VAL A 458 0.31 2.50 28.83
C VAL A 458 0.96 1.65 27.74
N THR A 459 1.84 2.24 26.95
CA THR A 459 2.64 1.50 25.96
C THR A 459 4.03 2.11 25.92
N LEU A 460 5.07 1.27 26.03
CA LEU A 460 6.46 1.68 25.96
C LEU A 460 7.02 1.45 24.55
N GLY A 461 7.62 2.47 23.95
CA GLY A 461 8.36 2.33 22.69
C GLY A 461 9.49 3.33 22.57
N ASN A 462 10.69 2.89 22.18
CA ASN A 462 11.90 3.71 22.00
C ASN A 462 12.13 4.70 23.17
N ASP A 463 12.06 4.22 24.41
CA ASP A 463 12.20 5.01 25.65
C ASP A 463 11.17 6.13 25.87
N VAL A 464 10.08 6.14 25.09
CA VAL A 464 8.93 7.03 25.27
C VAL A 464 7.73 6.23 25.76
N LEU A 465 7.10 6.70 26.82
CA LEU A 465 5.83 6.17 27.32
C LEU A 465 4.69 6.87 26.60
N LYS A 466 3.84 6.10 25.92
CA LYS A 466 2.55 6.54 25.39
C LYS A 466 1.45 6.19 26.38
N ILE A 467 0.86 7.20 26.99
CA ILE A 467 -0.13 7.05 28.06
C ILE A 467 -1.47 7.57 27.56
N GLN A 468 -2.47 6.69 27.53
CA GLN A 468 -3.84 7.03 27.17
C GLN A 468 -4.60 7.48 28.41
N ILE A 469 -4.89 8.77 28.51
CA ILE A 469 -5.57 9.41 29.65
C ILE A 469 -6.46 10.57 29.20
N PRO A 470 -7.57 10.86 29.91
CA PRO A 470 -8.30 12.11 29.73
C PRO A 470 -7.41 13.35 29.89
N ALA A 471 -7.67 14.41 29.12
CA ALA A 471 -6.88 15.65 29.17
C ALA A 471 -6.86 16.29 30.58
N GLU A 472 -7.96 16.19 31.32
CA GLU A 472 -8.11 16.63 32.71
C GLU A 472 -7.19 15.90 33.71
N ASN A 473 -6.75 14.69 33.39
CA ASN A 473 -5.87 13.89 34.24
C ASN A 473 -4.38 14.13 33.95
N ARG A 474 -4.01 14.96 32.97
CA ARG A 474 -2.60 15.27 32.67
C ARG A 474 -1.86 15.94 33.85
N PRO A 475 -2.44 16.91 34.58
CA PRO A 475 -1.80 17.45 35.77
C PRO A 475 -1.57 16.39 36.86
N ARG A 476 -2.51 15.45 37.00
CA ARG A 476 -2.38 14.30 37.91
C ARG A 476 -1.24 13.37 37.48
N LEU A 477 -1.09 13.13 36.18
CA LEU A 477 0.02 12.38 35.61
C LEU A 477 1.38 13.02 35.94
N THR A 478 1.52 14.32 35.70
CA THR A 478 2.75 15.04 36.02
C THR A 478 3.09 14.94 37.50
N ARG A 479 2.10 15.15 38.38
CA ARG A 479 2.29 15.04 39.82
C ARG A 479 2.72 13.64 40.25
N PHE A 480 2.03 12.62 39.76
CA PHE A 480 2.33 11.22 40.04
C PHE A 480 3.78 10.86 39.69
N LEU A 481 4.26 11.29 38.52
CA LEU A 481 5.62 11.00 38.08
C LEU A 481 6.66 11.66 39.00
N VAL A 482 6.44 12.92 39.39
CA VAL A 482 7.36 13.67 40.26
C VAL A 482 7.36 13.11 41.68
N GLU A 483 6.18 12.79 42.25
CA GLU A 483 6.05 12.22 43.60
C GLU A 483 6.68 10.82 43.72
N ASN A 484 6.74 10.07 42.62
CA ASN A 484 7.43 8.78 42.54
C ASN A 484 8.91 8.89 42.12
N GLU A 485 9.50 10.09 42.21
CA GLU A 485 10.91 10.38 41.97
C GLU A 485 11.39 10.10 40.53
N PHE A 486 10.50 10.18 39.54
CA PHE A 486 10.90 10.13 38.14
C PHE A 486 11.39 11.49 37.67
N ALA A 487 12.57 11.51 37.06
CA ALA A 487 13.06 12.71 36.36
C ALA A 487 12.36 12.79 35.00
N VAL A 488 11.37 13.68 34.90
CA VAL A 488 10.58 13.89 33.69
C VAL A 488 11.31 14.84 32.74
N SER A 489 11.70 14.35 31.56
CA SER A 489 12.35 15.17 30.54
C SER A 489 11.37 15.79 29.55
N SER A 490 10.25 15.13 29.25
CA SER A 490 9.20 15.67 28.40
C SER A 490 7.82 15.09 28.70
N ILE A 491 6.78 15.92 28.54
CA ILE A 491 5.36 15.53 28.53
C ILE A 491 4.70 16.25 27.36
N ILE A 492 4.30 15.51 26.34
CA ILE A 492 3.77 16.04 25.09
C ILE A 492 2.38 15.46 24.86
N PRO A 493 1.31 16.28 24.84
CA PRO A 493 0.01 15.80 24.42
C PRO A 493 0.04 15.52 22.91
N ARG A 494 -0.17 14.26 22.52
CA ARG A 494 -0.19 13.84 21.12
C ARG A 494 -1.51 13.17 20.84
N THR A 495 -2.34 13.75 19.98
CA THR A 495 -3.58 13.09 19.53
C THR A 495 -3.64 13.28 18.04
N SER A 496 -3.46 12.20 17.30
CA SER A 496 -3.43 12.22 15.84
C SER A 496 -4.63 11.49 15.25
N LEU A 497 -4.97 11.82 14.00
CA LEU A 497 -5.99 11.08 13.25
C LEU A 497 -5.61 9.60 13.07
N GLU A 498 -4.32 9.29 13.02
CA GLU A 498 -3.82 7.92 12.92
C GLU A 498 -4.14 7.09 14.15
N ASP A 499 -3.82 7.62 15.34
CA ASP A 499 -4.13 6.93 16.59
C ASP A 499 -5.64 6.73 16.75
N TYR A 500 -6.43 7.76 16.40
CA TYR A 500 -7.89 7.67 16.40
C TYR A 500 -8.39 6.56 15.46
N TYR A 501 -7.89 6.50 14.23
CA TYR A 501 -8.26 5.46 13.26
C TYR A 501 -7.95 4.04 13.77
N LEU A 502 -6.78 3.83 14.38
CA LEU A 502 -6.40 2.54 14.95
C LEU A 502 -7.34 2.09 16.08
N THR A 503 -7.88 3.02 16.87
CA THR A 503 -8.88 2.66 17.91
C THR A 503 -10.19 2.16 17.32
N LEU A 504 -10.64 2.75 16.20
CA LEU A 504 -11.87 2.35 15.52
C LEU A 504 -11.73 0.93 14.96
N LEU A 505 -10.60 0.62 14.31
CA LEU A 505 -10.33 -0.72 13.79
C LEU A 505 -10.33 -1.78 14.89
N ASN A 506 -9.85 -1.46 16.09
CA ASN A 506 -9.81 -2.40 17.21
C ASN A 506 -11.18 -2.62 17.89
N ARG A 507 -12.16 -1.73 17.68
CA ARG A 507 -13.53 -1.91 18.23
C ARG A 507 -14.35 -2.92 17.43
N ASP A 508 -14.09 -3.06 16.14
CA ASP A 508 -14.82 -3.99 15.24
C ASP A 508 -14.32 -5.45 15.29
N VAL A 509 -13.30 -5.76 16.12
CA VAL A 509 -12.72 -7.12 16.26
C VAL A 509 -13.31 -7.88 17.48
N LYS A 510 -14.41 -7.40 18.08
CA LYS A 510 -15.11 -8.12 19.16
C LYS A 510 -16.30 -8.93 18.66
#